data_AF-A0A8T3LMR0-F1
#
_entry.id   AF-A0A8T3LMR0-F1
#
_cell.length_a   1.000
_cell.length_b   1.000
_cell.length_c   1.000
_cell.angle_alpha   90.00
_cell.angle_beta   90.00
_cell.angle_gamma   90.00
#
_symmetry.space_group_name_H-M   'P 1'
#
loop_
_entity.id
_entity.type
_entity.pdbx_description
1 polymer ?
#
loop_
_entity_poly.entity_id
_entity_poly.type
_entity_poly.pdbx_seq_one_letter_code
_entity_poly.pdbx_strand_id
1 'polypeptide(L)' 'MATISRPSAVNEPFKHVIAEYKHKAQTVLCVCGWTGSSASIDTRPSEWSGHVASTRPKRT' A
#
# COMPACT_ATOMS: atom_id res chain seq x y z
N MET A 1 12.12 -17.45 20.59
CA MET A 1 11.04 -18.05 19.77
C MET A 1 9.87 -17.09 19.78
N ALA A 2 9.63 -16.39 18.67
CA ALA A 2 8.43 -15.60 18.45
C ALA A 2 8.08 -15.68 16.96
N THR A 3 7.31 -16.71 16.62
CA THR A 3 6.72 -16.86 15.29
C THR A 3 5.60 -15.83 15.19
N ILE A 4 5.88 -14.70 14.55
CA ILE A 4 4.87 -13.71 14.18
C ILE A 4 4.07 -14.33 13.02
N SER A 5 2.96 -14.98 13.36
CA SER A 5 1.96 -15.41 12.41
C SER A 5 1.34 -14.18 11.77
N ARG A 6 1.77 -13.84 10.54
CA ARG A 6 1.13 -12.82 9.72
C ARG A 6 -0.32 -13.25 9.47
N PRO A 7 -1.33 -12.42 9.77
CA PRO A 7 -2.70 -12.76 9.44
C PRO A 7 -2.80 -12.89 7.92
N SER A 8 -3.30 -14.04 7.48
CA SER A 8 -3.63 -14.34 6.10
C SER A 8 -4.48 -13.20 5.54
N ALA A 9 -3.87 -12.39 4.67
CA ALA A 9 -4.58 -11.35 3.95
C ALA A 9 -5.63 -12.05 3.09
N VAL A 10 -6.87 -12.04 3.59
CA VAL A 10 -8.06 -12.43 2.84
C VAL A 10 -8.03 -11.61 1.57
N ASN A 11 -7.83 -12.33 0.47
CA ASN A 11 -7.74 -11.83 -0.89
C ASN A 11 -9.11 -11.27 -1.31
N GLU A 12 -9.49 -10.10 -0.77
CA GLU A 12 -10.55 -9.28 -1.36
C GLU A 12 -9.99 -8.72 -2.67
N PRO A 13 -10.48 -9.16 -3.83
CA PRO A 13 -9.72 -9.08 -5.09
C PRO A 13 -9.53 -7.66 -5.67
N PHE A 14 -9.97 -6.59 -5.01
CA PHE A 14 -9.93 -5.23 -5.58
C PHE A 14 -9.67 -4.07 -4.61
N LYS A 15 -9.41 -4.33 -3.33
CA LYS A 15 -9.29 -3.24 -2.35
C LYS A 15 -7.82 -2.91 -2.09
N HIS A 16 -7.22 -2.04 -2.89
CA HIS A 16 -5.89 -1.47 -2.59
C HIS A 16 -6.00 -0.43 -1.46
N VAL A 17 -6.01 -0.91 -0.21
CA VAL A 17 -6.08 -0.09 1.01
C VAL A 17 -4.76 -0.16 1.76
N ILE A 18 -4.38 0.94 2.41
CA ILE A 18 -3.25 0.99 3.33
C ILE A 18 -3.58 0.09 4.53
N ALA A 19 -2.89 -1.03 4.65
CA ALA A 19 -2.96 -1.95 5.78
C ALA A 19 -2.29 -1.34 7.03
N GLU A 20 -1.18 -0.61 6.84
CA GLU A 20 -0.44 0.05 7.92
C GLU A 20 0.17 1.36 7.42
N TYR A 21 0.01 2.42 8.22
CA TYR A 21 0.57 3.74 7.95
C TYR A 21 1.46 4.18 9.11
N LYS A 22 2.77 4.37 8.85
CA LYS A 22 3.70 4.93 9.85
C LYS A 22 3.97 6.40 9.57
N HIS A 23 3.26 7.28 10.27
CA HIS A 23 3.29 8.74 10.04
C HIS A 23 4.70 9.38 10.05
N LYS A 24 5.63 8.90 10.89
CA LYS A 24 7.00 9.45 10.95
C LYS A 24 7.92 8.98 9.82
N ALA A 25 7.71 7.78 9.30
CA ALA A 25 8.52 7.21 8.21
C ALA A 25 7.84 7.34 6.84
N GLN A 26 6.57 7.77 6.84
CA GLN A 26 5.65 7.82 5.69
C GLN A 26 5.57 6.50 4.90
N THR A 27 5.93 5.38 5.53
CA THR A 27 5.90 4.04 4.94
C THR A 27 4.49 3.48 4.97
N VAL A 28 4.09 2.88 3.86
CA VAL A 28 2.77 2.30 3.59
C VAL A 28 2.90 0.84 3.18
N LEU A 29 2.08 0.00 3.82
CA LEU A 29 1.86 -1.38 3.41
C LEU A 29 0.48 -1.49 2.76
N CYS A 30 0.42 -1.99 1.52
CA CYS A 30 -0.81 -2.39 0.86
C CYS A 30 -1.24 -3.78 1.32
N VAL A 31 -2.54 -4.04 1.42
CA VAL A 31 -3.09 -5.39 1.65
C VAL A 31 -2.69 -6.40 0.57
N CYS A 32 -2.35 -5.91 -0.64
CA CYS A 32 -1.83 -6.68 -1.75
C CYS A 32 -0.36 -7.13 -1.60
N GLY A 33 0.31 -6.75 -0.50
CA GLY A 33 1.71 -7.05 -0.24
C GLY A 33 2.71 -6.01 -0.75
N TRP A 34 2.25 -4.95 -1.42
CA TRP A 34 3.10 -3.84 -1.85
C TRP A 34 3.55 -2.99 -0.65
N THR A 35 4.81 -2.56 -0.64
CA THR A 35 5.38 -1.67 0.38
C THR A 35 6.04 -0.48 -0.30
N GLY A 36 5.76 0.73 0.14
CA GLY A 36 6.42 1.93 -0.39
C GLY A 36 6.09 3.16 0.43
N SER A 37 6.44 4.34 -0.07
CA SER A 37 6.23 5.59 0.66
C SER A 37 4.97 6.34 0.20
N SER A 38 4.20 6.86 1.15
CA SER A 38 3.15 7.87 0.92
C SER A 38 3.69 9.30 1.05
N ALA A 39 5.01 9.46 1.19
CA ALA A 39 5.66 10.75 1.12
C ALA A 39 5.51 11.34 -0.28
N SER A 40 4.87 12.49 -0.40
CA SER A 40 5.05 13.36 -1.57
C SER A 40 6.14 14.36 -1.24
N ILE A 41 7.28 14.24 -1.93
CA ILE A 41 8.34 15.25 -1.87
C ILE A 41 8.19 16.09 -3.13
N ASP A 42 8.08 17.40 -2.96
CA ASP A 42 8.24 18.37 -4.07
C ASP A 42 7.29 18.14 -5.25
N THR A 43 5.98 18.26 -5.02
CA THR A 43 4.94 18.26 -6.07
C THR A 43 4.78 16.95 -6.86
N ARG A 44 5.60 15.93 -6.62
CA ARG A 44 5.48 14.62 -7.27
C ARG A 44 4.44 13.74 -6.56
N PRO A 45 3.69 12.91 -7.31
CA PRO A 45 2.83 11.91 -6.71
C PRO A 45 3.67 10.93 -5.88
N SER A 46 3.22 10.63 -4.66
CA SER A 46 3.85 9.63 -3.80
C SER A 46 3.85 8.26 -4.49
N GLU A 47 4.75 7.38 -4.08
CA GLU A 47 4.80 6.01 -4.61
C GLU A 47 3.47 5.27 -4.38
N TRP A 48 2.80 5.54 -3.26
CA TRP A 48 1.44 5.06 -3.00
C TRP A 48 0.44 5.48 -4.11
N SER A 49 0.48 6.73 -4.55
CA SER A 49 -0.42 7.24 -5.58
C SER A 49 -0.15 6.59 -6.94
N GLY A 50 1.11 6.34 -7.29
CA GLY A 50 1.49 5.58 -8.48
C GLY A 50 1.02 4.12 -8.40
N HIS A 51 1.18 3.49 -7.24
CA HIS A 51 0.69 2.12 -6.99
C HIS A 51 -0.83 2.01 -7.16
N VAL A 52 -1.59 2.93 -6.57
CA VAL A 52 -3.05 2.97 -6.70
C VAL A 52 -3.48 3.25 -8.15
N ALA A 53 -2.78 4.13 -8.87
CA ALA A 53 -3.09 4.41 -10.28
C ALA A 53 -2.85 3.20 -11.18
N SER A 54 -1.76 2.45 -10.98
CA SER A 54 -1.42 1.25 -11.76
C SER A 54 -2.32 0.05 -11.49
N THR A 55 -3.01 0.03 -10.34
CA THR A 55 -3.89 -1.07 -9.92
C THR A 55 -5.36 -0.81 -10.20
N ARG A 56 -5.74 0.44 -10.50
CA ARG A 56 -7.09 0.76 -10.96
C ARG A 56 -7.31 0.10 -12.32
N PRO A 57 -8.33 -0.77 -12.47
CA PRO A 57 -8.70 -1.27 -13.79
C PRO A 57 -9.05 -0.07 -14.66
N LYS A 58 -8.40 0.04 -15.83
CA LYS A 58 -8.71 1.09 -16.79
C LYS A 58 -10.16 0.88 -17.22
N ARG A 59 -11.04 1.79 -16.78
CA ARG A 59 -12.45 1.78 -17.16
C ARG A 59 -12.50 2.13 -18.66
N THR A 60 -12.52 1.09 -19.49
CA THR A 60 -12.85 1.17 -20.93
C THR A 60 -14.33 1.43 -21.09
#